data_AF-A0AAW4BNH2-F1
#
_entry.id   AF-A0AAW4BNH2-F1
#
_cell.length_a   1.000
_cell.length_b   1.000
_cell.length_c   1.000
_cell.angle_alpha   90.00
_cell.angle_beta   90.00
_cell.angle_gamma   90.00
#
_symmetry.space_group_name_H-M   'P 1'
#
loop_
_entity.id
_entity.type
_entity.pdbx_description
1 polymer ?
#
loop_
_entity_poly.entity_id
_entity_poly.type
_entity_poly.pdbx_seq_one_letter_code
_entity_poly.pdbx_strand_id
1 'polypeptide(L)'
;TAILGSTSAGKSGTVAAVIHSILERGQIANHEHWHPQIIILDPHNEYGKAFPAHQRLSTDEGSLKLPYWLLDLEESLSLFIGKTEFAATSQSNIIKNALIAVREAAAGQLGLDNNQLTVDSPIPYIIGSAEGLDHFGFKDGARYEEGLIGAINAQRPENKDKKQHEDFSRVIRKIDSLLKDGRLKFMMESWDGDKDPLPTIVNQFLTQQTTVQIVDLSGVPNEVAGVASAAIARIVFQLKVWQTEAERQNSPVLLVCEEAHRYVPNRGEAQYEAAQSAIRRIAKEGRKYGVGLLLVSQRPSE
;
A
#
# COMPACT_ATOMS: atom_id res chain seq x y z
N THR A 1 -16.32 5.77 -12.97
CA THR A 1 -16.48 7.15 -13.48
C THR A 1 -15.13 7.70 -13.87
N ALA A 2 -15.05 8.54 -14.90
CA ALA A 2 -13.81 9.21 -15.28
C ALA A 2 -14.08 10.70 -15.54
N ILE A 3 -13.23 11.57 -14.99
CA ILE A 3 -13.23 13.02 -15.23
C ILE A 3 -11.94 13.36 -15.96
N LEU A 4 -12.08 13.74 -17.22
CA LEU A 4 -10.97 13.97 -18.14
C LEU A 4 -11.01 15.40 -18.66
N GLY A 5 -9.87 16.07 -18.67
CA GLY A 5 -9.78 17.45 -19.14
C GLY A 5 -8.36 18.00 -19.05
N SER A 6 -8.04 18.99 -19.89
CA SER A 6 -6.73 19.65 -19.86
C SER A 6 -6.43 20.26 -18.49
N THR A 7 -5.16 20.65 -18.27
CA THR A 7 -4.76 21.40 -17.09
C THR A 7 -5.64 22.63 -16.92
N SER A 8 -6.08 22.88 -15.68
CA SER A 8 -6.95 24.01 -15.31
C SER A 8 -8.37 24.01 -15.93
N ALA A 9 -8.83 22.92 -16.54
CA ALA A 9 -10.19 22.80 -17.09
C ALA A 9 -11.30 22.63 -16.02
N GLY A 10 -10.98 22.73 -14.72
CA GLY A 10 -11.95 22.58 -13.62
C GLY A 10 -12.19 21.13 -13.17
N LYS A 11 -11.25 20.20 -13.42
CA LYS A 11 -11.35 18.79 -13.01
C LYS A 11 -11.58 18.65 -11.50
N SER A 12 -10.68 19.18 -10.67
CA SER A 12 -10.78 19.06 -9.20
C SER A 12 -12.05 19.70 -8.65
N GLY A 13 -12.50 20.82 -9.23
CA GLY A 13 -13.79 21.45 -8.89
C GLY A 13 -14.99 20.56 -9.23
N THR A 14 -14.94 19.84 -10.35
CA THR A 14 -15.99 18.88 -10.75
C THR A 14 -16.02 17.67 -9.82
N VAL A 15 -14.85 17.15 -9.45
CA VAL A 15 -14.70 16.07 -8.46
C VAL A 15 -15.32 16.50 -7.13
N ALA A 16 -14.98 17.69 -6.65
CA ALA A 16 -15.53 18.23 -5.41
C ALA A 16 -17.07 18.33 -5.45
N ALA A 17 -17.62 18.86 -6.53
CA ALA A 17 -19.07 18.96 -6.72
C ALA A 17 -19.77 17.59 -6.72
N VAL A 18 -19.18 16.59 -7.40
CA VAL A 18 -19.71 15.21 -7.41
C VAL A 18 -19.69 14.61 -6.00
N ILE A 19 -18.59 14.79 -5.26
CA ILE A 19 -18.46 14.31 -3.89
C ILE A 19 -19.50 14.97 -2.97
N HIS A 20 -19.66 16.30 -3.03
CA HIS A 20 -20.71 16.98 -2.25
C HIS A 20 -22.10 16.43 -2.55
N SER A 21 -22.43 16.18 -3.82
CA SER A 21 -23.71 15.59 -4.21
C SER A 21 -23.91 14.18 -3.63
N ILE A 22 -22.85 13.37 -3.54
CA ILE A 22 -22.91 12.04 -2.90
C ILE A 22 -23.14 12.18 -1.39
N LEU A 23 -22.43 13.10 -0.74
CA LEU A 23 -22.58 13.33 0.71
C LEU A 23 -24.00 13.79 1.06
N GLU A 24 -24.56 14.73 0.30
CA GLU A 24 -25.91 15.27 0.49
C GLU A 24 -27.02 14.25 0.14
N ARG A 25 -26.71 13.23 -0.66
CA ARG A 25 -27.70 12.27 -1.16
C ARG A 25 -28.46 11.57 -0.04
N GLY A 26 -27.81 11.23 1.07
CA GLY A 26 -28.44 10.58 2.22
C GLY A 26 -29.61 11.38 2.78
N GLN A 27 -29.39 12.68 2.98
CA GLN A 27 -30.42 13.59 3.45
C GLN A 27 -31.54 13.78 2.42
N ILE A 28 -31.19 13.96 1.14
CA ILE A 28 -32.17 14.17 0.06
C ILE A 28 -33.06 12.93 -0.13
N ALA A 29 -32.50 11.73 0.01
CA ALA A 29 -33.20 10.46 -0.18
C ALA A 29 -33.86 9.91 1.09
N ASN A 30 -33.72 10.58 2.24
CA ASN A 30 -34.14 10.10 3.56
C ASN A 30 -33.62 8.68 3.88
N HIS A 31 -32.34 8.41 3.61
CA HIS A 31 -31.72 7.15 4.01
C HIS A 31 -31.47 7.13 5.52
N GLU A 32 -31.98 6.11 6.22
CA GLU A 32 -31.80 5.93 7.67
C GLU A 32 -30.32 5.75 8.05
N HIS A 33 -29.54 5.09 7.18
CA HIS A 33 -28.09 4.98 7.28
C HIS A 33 -27.46 5.38 5.95
N TRP A 34 -26.78 6.53 5.93
CA TRP A 34 -25.99 6.98 4.79
C TRP A 34 -24.61 7.40 5.25
N HIS A 35 -23.63 6.51 5.08
CA HIS A 35 -22.25 6.74 5.49
C HIS A 35 -21.28 6.35 4.37
N PRO A 36 -21.32 7.05 3.21
CA PRO A 36 -20.37 6.78 2.13
C PRO A 36 -18.95 7.08 2.59
N GLN A 37 -18.02 6.19 2.27
CA GLN A 37 -16.59 6.35 2.52
C GLN A 37 -15.92 6.85 1.25
N ILE A 38 -15.33 8.04 1.28
CA ILE A 38 -14.75 8.69 0.11
C ILE A 38 -13.25 8.85 0.37
N ILE A 39 -12.46 8.04 -0.33
CA ILE A 39 -11.01 8.01 -0.19
C ILE A 39 -10.40 8.71 -1.39
N ILE A 40 -9.73 9.84 -1.17
CA ILE A 40 -9.09 10.63 -2.23
C ILE A 40 -7.58 10.41 -2.16
N LEU A 41 -7.00 9.84 -3.21
CA LEU A 41 -5.55 9.80 -3.40
C LEU A 41 -5.13 11.13 -4.03
N ASP A 42 -4.60 12.04 -3.21
CA ASP A 42 -4.36 13.44 -3.57
C ASP A 42 -2.85 13.74 -3.68
N PRO A 43 -2.27 13.72 -4.89
CA PRO A 43 -0.84 13.99 -5.09
C PRO A 43 -0.45 15.47 -4.93
N HIS A 44 -1.42 16.39 -4.82
CA HIS A 44 -1.17 17.83 -4.79
C HIS A 44 -1.74 18.56 -3.56
N ASN A 45 -2.43 17.83 -2.67
CA ASN A 45 -3.06 18.36 -1.46
C ASN A 45 -4.04 19.52 -1.77
N GLU A 46 -4.91 19.35 -2.75
CA GLU A 46 -5.84 20.38 -3.24
C GLU A 46 -7.22 20.33 -2.55
N TYR A 47 -7.59 19.17 -1.99
CA TYR A 47 -8.99 18.91 -1.61
C TYR A 47 -9.36 19.32 -0.18
N GLY A 48 -8.38 19.53 0.71
CA GLY A 48 -8.66 19.78 2.14
C GLY A 48 -9.57 20.99 2.39
N LYS A 49 -9.43 22.06 1.59
CA LYS A 49 -10.30 23.25 1.69
C LYS A 49 -11.74 23.00 1.26
N ALA A 50 -11.96 22.08 0.32
CA ALA A 50 -13.30 21.75 -0.17
C ALA A 50 -14.10 20.92 0.86
N PHE A 51 -13.41 20.18 1.74
CA PHE A 51 -14.04 19.28 2.69
C PHE A 51 -13.60 19.56 4.14
N PRO A 52 -14.11 20.59 4.83
CA PRO A 52 -13.61 20.97 6.16
C PRO A 52 -13.64 19.88 7.25
N ALA A 53 -14.52 18.89 7.12
CA ALA A 53 -14.66 17.77 8.05
C ALA A 53 -13.88 16.50 7.61
N HIS A 54 -12.99 16.61 6.63
CA HIS A 54 -12.18 15.49 6.16
C HIS A 54 -11.19 15.01 7.22
N GLN A 55 -10.81 13.74 7.11
CA GLN A 55 -9.61 13.22 7.74
C GLN A 55 -8.46 13.33 6.74
N ARG A 56 -7.43 14.12 7.07
CA ARG A 56 -6.17 14.14 6.31
C ARG A 56 -5.27 13.01 6.79
N LEU A 57 -4.82 12.17 5.87
CA LEU A 57 -3.84 11.12 6.08
C LEU A 57 -2.58 11.52 5.31
N SER A 58 -1.53 11.94 6.01
CA SER A 58 -0.33 12.48 5.39
C SER A 58 0.95 11.94 6.03
N THR A 59 2.04 12.00 5.28
CA THR A 59 3.36 11.54 5.73
C THR A 59 4.07 12.58 6.60
N ASP A 60 3.79 13.86 6.40
CA ASP A 60 4.40 14.99 7.13
C ASP A 60 3.90 15.12 8.58
N GLU A 61 2.61 14.90 8.81
CA GLU A 61 1.98 14.87 10.14
C GLU A 61 2.05 13.49 10.80
N GLY A 62 2.53 12.47 10.05
CA GLY A 62 2.61 11.09 10.52
C GLY A 62 1.25 10.41 10.72
N SER A 63 0.18 10.98 10.16
CA SER A 63 -1.19 10.47 10.26
C SER A 63 -1.48 9.33 9.28
N LEU A 64 -0.77 9.27 8.15
CA LEU A 64 -0.80 8.12 7.24
C LEU A 64 0.09 7.00 7.78
N LYS A 65 -0.49 5.81 7.95
CA LYS A 65 0.23 4.58 8.31
C LYS A 65 -0.01 3.51 7.25
N LEU A 66 1.02 3.16 6.48
CA LEU A 66 0.92 2.14 5.44
C LEU A 66 2.14 1.21 5.47
N PRO A 67 2.34 0.47 6.57
CA PRO A 67 3.56 -0.29 6.78
C PRO A 67 3.80 -1.37 5.72
N TYR A 68 5.07 -1.63 5.42
CA TYR A 68 5.55 -2.54 4.38
C TYR A 68 4.94 -3.94 4.45
N TRP A 69 4.54 -4.41 5.63
CA TRP A 69 4.04 -5.76 5.81
C TRP A 69 2.61 -5.93 5.28
N LEU A 70 1.90 -4.83 5.00
CA LEU A 70 0.62 -4.85 4.30
C LEU A 70 0.75 -5.18 2.83
N LEU A 71 1.92 -4.95 2.24
CA LEU A 71 2.15 -5.15 0.81
C LEU A 71 1.99 -6.63 0.44
N ASP A 72 1.43 -6.88 -0.75
CA ASP A 72 1.47 -8.22 -1.34
C ASP A 72 2.86 -8.51 -1.92
N LEU A 73 3.06 -9.71 -2.45
CA LEU A 73 4.35 -10.08 -3.02
C LEU A 73 4.74 -9.18 -4.20
N GLU A 74 3.82 -8.84 -5.10
CA GLU A 74 4.12 -8.03 -6.28
C GLU A 74 4.57 -6.62 -5.88
N GLU A 75 3.84 -6.00 -4.94
CA GLU A 75 4.14 -4.70 -4.36
C GLU A 75 5.47 -4.72 -3.58
N SER A 76 5.72 -5.78 -2.80
CA SER A 76 6.98 -5.98 -2.06
C SER A 76 8.17 -6.10 -3.00
N LEU A 77 8.04 -6.85 -4.10
CA LEU A 77 9.09 -6.99 -5.10
C LEU A 77 9.37 -5.66 -5.81
N SER A 78 8.30 -4.93 -6.18
CA SER A 78 8.43 -3.60 -6.78
C SER A 78 9.22 -2.66 -5.87
N LEU A 79 8.94 -2.70 -4.56
CA LEU A 79 9.59 -1.86 -3.56
C LEU A 79 11.04 -2.28 -3.25
N PHE A 80 11.29 -3.56 -2.94
CA PHE A 80 12.56 -4.05 -2.42
C PHE A 80 13.61 -4.44 -3.47
N ILE A 81 13.20 -4.58 -4.73
CA ILE A 81 14.13 -4.92 -5.82
C ILE A 81 14.20 -3.78 -6.84
N GLY A 82 13.09 -3.09 -7.09
CA GLY A 82 12.95 -2.25 -8.28
C GLY A 82 12.97 -3.10 -9.56
N LYS A 83 13.00 -2.49 -10.75
CA LYS A 83 13.07 -3.26 -12.01
C LYS A 83 14.36 -3.02 -12.79
N THR A 84 15.19 -4.07 -12.86
CA THR A 84 16.18 -4.30 -13.92
C THR A 84 15.91 -5.66 -14.56
N GLU A 85 15.82 -5.72 -15.89
CA GLU A 85 15.30 -6.85 -16.68
C GLU A 85 16.05 -8.20 -16.52
N PHE A 86 17.20 -8.23 -15.84
CA PHE A 86 18.11 -9.39 -15.84
C PHE A 86 18.37 -10.05 -14.47
N ALA A 87 17.82 -9.55 -13.35
CA ALA A 87 18.16 -10.01 -12.00
C ALA A 87 17.00 -10.62 -11.17
N ALA A 88 15.78 -10.69 -11.73
CA ALA A 88 14.56 -10.74 -10.91
C ALA A 88 14.24 -12.10 -10.25
N THR A 89 14.55 -13.25 -10.86
CA THR A 89 14.02 -14.53 -10.35
C THR A 89 14.64 -14.97 -9.02
N SER A 90 15.97 -14.86 -8.87
CA SER A 90 16.66 -15.24 -7.63
C SER A 90 16.24 -14.35 -6.47
N GLN A 91 16.30 -13.03 -6.67
CA GLN A 91 15.90 -12.03 -5.66
C GLN A 91 14.41 -12.15 -5.30
N SER A 92 13.55 -12.45 -6.28
CA SER A 92 12.12 -12.68 -6.01
C SER A 92 11.88 -13.91 -5.15
N ASN A 93 12.60 -15.01 -5.41
CA ASN A 93 12.51 -16.20 -4.56
C ASN A 93 13.04 -15.94 -3.15
N ILE A 94 14.13 -15.18 -3.02
CA ILE A 94 14.70 -14.78 -1.73
C ILE A 94 13.67 -14.01 -0.89
N ILE A 95 13.04 -12.99 -1.48
CA ILE A 95 11.99 -12.19 -0.83
C ILE A 95 10.77 -13.06 -0.50
N LYS A 96 10.26 -13.84 -1.46
CA LYS A 96 9.10 -14.69 -1.26
C LYS A 96 9.27 -15.63 -0.07
N ASN A 97 10.40 -16.34 0.00
CA ASN A 97 10.68 -17.29 1.08
C ASN A 97 10.88 -16.56 2.43
N ALA A 98 11.56 -15.41 2.42
CA ALA A 98 11.77 -14.62 3.62
C ALA A 98 10.44 -14.09 4.19
N LEU A 99 9.55 -13.61 3.32
CA LEU A 99 8.21 -13.12 3.69
C LEU A 99 7.35 -14.21 4.31
N ILE A 100 7.36 -15.43 3.75
CA ILE A 100 6.63 -16.57 4.33
C ILE A 100 7.15 -16.86 5.74
N ALA A 101 8.48 -16.98 5.91
CA ALA A 101 9.09 -17.30 7.20
C ALA A 101 8.76 -16.27 8.29
N VAL A 102 8.89 -14.98 8.00
CA VAL A 102 8.62 -13.94 9.01
C VAL A 102 7.13 -13.81 9.34
N ARG A 103 6.25 -14.06 8.37
CA ARG A 103 4.80 -14.02 8.59
C ARG A 103 4.32 -15.24 9.37
N GLU A 104 4.86 -16.43 9.14
CA GLU A 104 4.56 -17.62 9.95
C GLU A 104 5.01 -17.44 11.41
N ALA A 105 6.19 -16.86 11.62
CA ALA A 105 6.68 -16.56 12.97
C ALA A 105 5.76 -15.57 13.70
N ALA A 106 5.39 -14.48 13.03
CA ALA A 106 4.50 -13.47 13.61
C ALA A 106 3.06 -13.97 13.80
N ALA A 107 2.53 -14.78 12.88
CA ALA A 107 1.23 -15.41 13.04
C ALA A 107 1.20 -16.33 14.27
N GLY A 108 2.27 -17.10 14.52
CA GLY A 108 2.43 -17.87 15.75
C GLY A 108 2.43 -17.00 17.01
N GLN A 109 3.09 -15.84 16.98
CA GLN A 109 3.10 -14.88 18.09
C GLN A 109 1.71 -14.27 18.35
N LEU A 110 0.95 -13.99 17.29
CA LEU A 110 -0.40 -13.44 17.34
C LEU A 110 -1.49 -14.48 17.60
N GLY A 111 -1.15 -15.77 17.67
CA GLY A 111 -2.11 -16.87 17.85
C GLY A 111 -3.02 -17.11 16.64
N LEU A 112 -2.55 -16.76 15.43
CA LEU A 112 -3.27 -16.96 14.16
C LEU A 112 -2.97 -18.35 13.57
N ASP A 113 -3.90 -18.89 12.79
CA ASP A 113 -3.75 -20.20 12.15
C ASP A 113 -2.78 -20.14 10.96
N ASN A 114 -1.63 -20.81 11.08
CA ASN A 114 -0.61 -20.88 10.03
C ASN A 114 -1.08 -21.67 8.79
N ASN A 115 -2.09 -22.53 8.89
CA ASN A 115 -2.51 -23.38 7.75
C ASN A 115 -3.19 -22.59 6.62
N GLN A 116 -3.63 -21.35 6.89
CA GLN A 116 -4.31 -20.49 5.92
C GLN A 116 -3.42 -19.32 5.45
N LEU A 117 -2.16 -19.31 5.86
CA LEU A 117 -1.23 -18.24 5.55
C LEU A 117 -0.71 -18.36 4.12
N THR A 118 -0.68 -17.24 3.42
CA THR A 118 -0.04 -17.12 2.11
C THR A 118 1.01 -16.01 2.15
N VAL A 119 1.85 -15.95 1.12
CA VAL A 119 2.82 -14.85 0.94
C VAL A 119 2.17 -13.48 0.74
N ASP A 120 0.84 -13.40 0.64
CA ASP A 120 0.08 -12.14 0.53
C ASP A 120 -0.78 -11.86 1.78
N SER A 121 -0.76 -12.74 2.79
CA SER A 121 -1.49 -12.53 4.05
C SER A 121 -0.94 -11.30 4.79
N PRO A 122 -1.77 -10.32 5.20
CA PRO A 122 -1.32 -9.06 5.80
C PRO A 122 -0.93 -9.21 7.27
N ILE A 123 0.04 -10.09 7.55
CA ILE A 123 0.55 -10.35 8.89
C ILE A 123 1.72 -9.40 9.16
N PRO A 124 1.71 -8.66 10.29
CA PRO A 124 2.82 -7.78 10.63
C PRO A 124 4.09 -8.59 10.88
N TYR A 125 5.25 -8.05 10.53
CA TYR A 125 6.54 -8.68 10.80
C TYR A 125 7.61 -7.63 11.03
N ILE A 126 8.66 -7.98 11.78
CA ILE A 126 9.83 -7.11 12.04
C ILE A 126 10.71 -7.07 10.78
N ILE A 127 11.21 -5.89 10.39
CA ILE A 127 12.09 -5.78 9.21
C ILE A 127 13.55 -6.14 9.50
N GLY A 128 14.03 -5.85 10.71
CA GLY A 128 15.43 -6.02 11.13
C GLY A 128 16.32 -4.82 10.73
N SER A 129 17.63 -4.96 10.90
CA SER A 129 18.63 -3.92 10.62
C SER A 129 19.78 -4.47 9.79
N ALA A 130 20.24 -3.66 8.82
CA ALA A 130 21.45 -3.93 8.05
C ALA A 130 22.72 -3.37 8.72
N GLU A 131 22.59 -2.66 9.83
CA GLU A 131 23.70 -1.97 10.48
C GLU A 131 24.70 -2.95 11.09
N GLY A 132 25.96 -2.82 10.67
CA GLY A 132 27.07 -3.66 11.12
C GLY A 132 27.17 -5.02 10.42
N LEU A 133 26.35 -5.29 9.41
CA LEU A 133 26.45 -6.51 8.62
C LEU A 133 27.68 -6.50 7.71
N ASP A 134 28.42 -7.61 7.70
CA ASP A 134 29.43 -7.88 6.69
C ASP A 134 28.81 -8.32 5.35
N HIS A 135 29.65 -8.53 4.32
CA HIS A 135 29.20 -8.96 2.99
C HIS A 135 28.45 -10.30 3.00
N PHE A 136 28.66 -11.13 4.04
CA PHE A 136 28.10 -12.46 4.16
C PHE A 136 26.84 -12.46 5.04
N GLY A 137 26.45 -11.35 5.66
CA GLY A 137 25.27 -11.25 6.53
C GLY A 137 25.56 -11.64 8.00
N PHE A 138 26.81 -11.52 8.43
CA PHE A 138 27.21 -11.69 9.82
C PHE A 138 27.32 -10.34 10.53
N LYS A 139 26.96 -10.31 11.81
CA LYS A 139 27.15 -9.20 12.75
C LYS A 139 27.82 -9.75 14.01
N ASP A 140 28.89 -9.12 14.45
CA ASP A 140 29.63 -9.50 15.67
C ASP A 140 30.02 -11.00 15.73
N GLY A 141 30.33 -11.58 14.56
CA GLY A 141 30.77 -12.98 14.43
C GLY A 141 29.64 -14.02 14.33
N ALA A 142 28.37 -13.61 14.40
CA ALA A 142 27.21 -14.49 14.25
C ALA A 142 26.35 -14.13 13.03
N ARG A 143 25.61 -15.10 12.51
CA ARG A 143 24.61 -14.86 11.46
C ARG A 143 23.54 -13.91 12.01
N TYR A 144 23.18 -12.87 11.26
CA TYR A 144 22.07 -12.02 11.66
C TYR A 144 20.73 -12.70 11.36
N GLU A 145 19.85 -12.79 12.35
CA GLU A 145 18.63 -13.62 12.32
C GLU A 145 17.33 -12.85 12.58
N GLU A 146 17.41 -11.56 12.89
CA GLU A 146 16.22 -10.77 13.25
C GLU A 146 15.44 -10.27 12.03
N GLY A 147 14.13 -10.49 12.05
CA GLY A 147 13.19 -9.94 11.08
C GLY A 147 13.39 -10.40 9.64
N LEU A 148 12.89 -9.61 8.68
CA LEU A 148 13.00 -9.87 7.24
C LEU A 148 14.46 -9.97 6.80
N ILE A 149 15.33 -9.07 7.26
CA ILE A 149 16.77 -9.10 6.94
C ILE A 149 17.41 -10.39 7.47
N GLY A 150 17.02 -10.85 8.67
CA GLY A 150 17.42 -12.13 9.22
C GLY A 150 16.98 -13.32 8.37
N ALA A 151 15.71 -13.35 7.95
CA ALA A 151 15.17 -14.41 7.10
C ALA A 151 15.79 -14.43 5.69
N ILE A 152 16.20 -13.27 5.16
CA ILE A 152 17.01 -13.18 3.93
C ILE A 152 18.40 -13.78 4.18
N ASN A 153 19.01 -13.47 5.32
CA ASN A 153 20.32 -14.00 5.68
C ASN A 153 20.29 -15.52 5.92
N ALA A 154 19.24 -16.09 6.48
CA ALA A 154 19.13 -17.54 6.71
C ALA A 154 19.19 -18.37 5.42
N GLN A 155 18.89 -17.76 4.27
CA GLN A 155 18.90 -18.42 2.96
C GLN A 155 20.27 -18.41 2.26
N ARG A 156 21.27 -17.74 2.83
CA ARG A 156 22.59 -17.62 2.20
C ARG A 156 23.40 -18.92 2.28
N PRO A 157 24.26 -19.19 1.29
CA PRO A 157 25.14 -20.34 1.36
C PRO A 157 26.26 -20.16 2.40
N GLU A 158 26.70 -21.26 2.98
CA GLU A 158 27.78 -21.29 4.01
C GLU A 158 29.17 -20.92 3.48
N ASN A 159 29.36 -20.94 2.15
CA ASN A 159 30.66 -20.62 1.55
C ASN A 159 30.92 -19.10 1.55
N LYS A 160 32.19 -18.72 1.38
CA LYS A 160 32.63 -17.32 1.31
C LYS A 160 32.74 -16.78 -0.14
N ASP A 161 32.01 -17.36 -1.09
CA ASP A 161 31.97 -16.87 -2.48
C ASP A 161 31.11 -15.61 -2.58
N LYS A 162 31.74 -14.44 -2.66
CA LYS A 162 31.06 -13.15 -2.74
C LYS A 162 29.99 -13.09 -3.84
N LYS A 163 30.16 -13.79 -4.97
CA LYS A 163 29.22 -13.78 -6.09
C LYS A 163 27.90 -14.46 -5.74
N GLN A 164 27.94 -15.55 -4.97
CA GLN A 164 26.75 -16.28 -4.54
C GLN A 164 25.94 -15.54 -3.45
N HIS A 165 26.56 -14.54 -2.83
CA HIS A 165 25.99 -13.69 -1.80
C HIS A 165 25.45 -12.35 -2.32
N GLU A 166 25.68 -12.05 -3.61
CA GLU A 166 25.43 -10.73 -4.17
C GLU A 166 23.94 -10.38 -4.24
N ASP A 167 23.08 -11.31 -4.62
CA ASP A 167 21.63 -11.07 -4.71
C ASP A 167 21.01 -10.75 -3.35
N PHE A 168 21.37 -11.49 -2.30
CA PHE A 168 20.96 -11.20 -0.93
C PHE A 168 21.43 -9.83 -0.47
N SER A 169 22.68 -9.48 -0.81
CA SER A 169 23.29 -8.21 -0.44
C SER A 169 22.63 -7.04 -1.18
N ARG A 170 22.21 -7.22 -2.44
CA ARG A 170 21.45 -6.21 -3.20
C ARG A 170 20.10 -5.93 -2.56
N VAL A 171 19.35 -6.98 -2.23
CA VAL A 171 18.05 -6.86 -1.56
C VAL A 171 18.19 -6.14 -0.22
N ILE A 172 19.12 -6.58 0.64
CA ILE A 172 19.34 -5.95 1.96
C ILE A 172 19.77 -4.48 1.80
N ARG A 173 20.65 -4.15 0.85
CA ARG A 173 21.04 -2.75 0.58
C ARG A 173 19.86 -1.90 0.12
N LYS A 174 18.95 -2.44 -0.69
CA LYS A 174 17.74 -1.72 -1.10
C LYS A 174 16.79 -1.51 0.08
N ILE A 175 16.57 -2.51 0.92
CA ILE A 175 15.79 -2.39 2.16
C ILE A 175 16.40 -1.32 3.09
N ASP A 176 17.71 -1.36 3.31
CA ASP A 176 18.43 -0.38 4.15
C ASP A 176 18.32 1.05 3.59
N SER A 177 18.41 1.21 2.27
CA SER A 177 18.19 2.50 1.62
C SER A 177 16.77 3.03 1.82
N LEU A 178 15.76 2.17 1.83
CA LEU A 178 14.37 2.58 2.06
C LEU A 178 14.14 2.95 3.53
N LEU A 179 14.70 2.18 4.47
CA LEU A 179 14.61 2.45 5.92
C LEU A 179 15.25 3.81 6.29
N LYS A 180 16.32 4.21 5.59
CA LYS A 180 17.01 5.48 5.81
C LYS A 180 16.34 6.68 5.16
N ASP A 181 15.41 6.48 4.22
CA ASP A 181 14.69 7.58 3.59
C ASP A 181 13.56 8.07 4.50
N GLY A 182 13.74 9.25 5.11
CA GLY A 182 12.75 9.85 6.01
C GLY A 182 11.38 10.10 5.36
N ARG A 183 11.30 10.23 4.03
CA ARG A 183 10.02 10.39 3.30
C ARG A 183 9.19 9.10 3.31
N LEU A 184 9.83 7.95 3.53
CA LEU A 184 9.22 6.63 3.53
C LEU A 184 8.88 6.11 4.93
N LYS A 185 9.05 6.94 5.97
CA LYS A 185 8.78 6.56 7.37
C LYS A 185 7.38 6.00 7.58
N PHE A 186 6.38 6.50 6.85
CA PHE A 186 4.99 6.03 6.92
C PHE A 186 4.81 4.56 6.48
N MET A 187 5.73 4.03 5.65
CA MET A 187 5.76 2.63 5.21
C MET A 187 6.80 1.80 5.94
N MET A 188 7.92 2.42 6.33
CA MET A 188 9.09 1.71 6.85
C MET A 188 9.09 1.54 8.37
N GLU A 189 7.97 1.85 9.04
CA GLU A 189 7.79 1.62 10.47
C GLU A 189 7.69 0.10 10.75
N SER A 190 8.67 -0.41 11.50
CA SER A 190 8.70 -1.82 11.89
C SER A 190 7.62 -2.13 12.91
N TRP A 191 7.06 -3.33 12.82
CA TRP A 191 6.26 -3.87 13.91
C TRP A 191 7.11 -4.06 15.17
N ASP A 192 6.51 -3.88 16.35
CA ASP A 192 7.17 -3.97 17.66
C ASP A 192 7.13 -5.38 18.26
N GLY A 193 6.39 -6.31 17.66
CA GLY A 193 6.25 -7.68 18.13
C GLY A 193 5.19 -7.88 19.21
N ASP A 194 4.34 -6.87 19.50
CA ASP A 194 3.31 -6.96 20.54
C ASP A 194 1.93 -7.28 19.95
N LYS A 195 1.15 -6.25 19.62
CA LYS A 195 -0.25 -6.40 19.19
C LYS A 195 -0.37 -6.36 17.68
N ASP A 196 -1.44 -6.97 17.17
CA ASP A 196 -1.83 -6.82 15.78
C ASP A 196 -2.24 -5.36 15.49
N PRO A 197 -1.46 -4.61 14.68
CA PRO A 197 -1.76 -3.23 14.36
C PRO A 197 -2.76 -3.10 13.19
N LEU A 198 -3.12 -4.20 12.52
CA LEU A 198 -3.97 -4.20 11.33
C LEU A 198 -5.32 -3.51 11.53
N PRO A 199 -6.09 -3.76 12.62
CA PRO A 199 -7.38 -3.08 12.82
C PRO A 199 -7.25 -1.55 12.89
N THR A 200 -6.23 -1.05 13.59
CA THR A 200 -5.98 0.39 13.73
C THR A 200 -5.60 1.02 12.39
N ILE A 201 -4.74 0.35 11.62
CA ILE A 201 -4.31 0.83 10.31
C ILE A 201 -5.47 0.83 9.32
N VAL A 202 -6.26 -0.25 9.26
CA VAL A 202 -7.41 -0.33 8.38
C VAL A 202 -8.46 0.73 8.71
N ASN A 203 -8.71 0.97 10.00
CA ASN A 203 -9.70 1.94 10.45
C ASN A 203 -9.39 3.37 9.98
N GLN A 204 -8.14 3.71 9.64
CA GLN A 204 -7.81 5.03 9.08
C GLN A 204 -8.48 5.26 7.72
N PHE A 205 -8.74 4.20 6.94
CA PHE A 205 -9.32 4.30 5.60
C PHE A 205 -10.83 4.13 5.58
N LEU A 206 -11.40 3.39 6.54
CA LEU A 206 -12.83 3.06 6.61
C LEU A 206 -13.41 3.39 8.00
N THR A 207 -13.22 4.63 8.45
CA THR A 207 -13.65 5.10 9.79
C THR A 207 -15.13 5.44 9.83
N GLN A 208 -15.76 5.25 11.00
CA GLN A 208 -17.13 5.72 11.25
C GLN A 208 -17.19 7.20 11.68
N GLN A 209 -16.05 7.85 11.89
CA GLN A 209 -16.01 9.24 12.38
C GLN A 209 -16.15 10.28 11.27
N THR A 210 -15.65 9.98 10.08
CA THR A 210 -15.68 10.85 8.91
C THR A 210 -16.08 10.07 7.66
N THR A 211 -16.56 10.77 6.65
CA THR A 211 -16.95 10.20 5.35
C THR A 211 -15.94 10.51 4.25
N VAL A 212 -15.01 11.45 4.47
CA VAL A 212 -13.99 11.85 3.50
C VAL A 212 -12.62 11.68 4.12
N GLN A 213 -11.82 10.80 3.54
CA GLN A 213 -10.42 10.57 3.87
C GLN A 213 -9.56 11.05 2.69
N ILE A 214 -8.70 12.04 2.94
CA ILE A 214 -7.77 12.56 1.94
C ILE A 214 -6.39 11.99 2.25
N VAL A 215 -5.92 11.10 1.39
CA VAL A 215 -4.56 10.57 1.42
C VAL A 215 -3.66 11.55 0.67
N ASP A 216 -2.94 12.37 1.42
CA ASP A 216 -1.99 13.32 0.87
C ASP A 216 -0.70 12.59 0.47
N LEU A 217 -0.49 12.52 -0.85
CA LEU A 217 0.68 11.90 -1.47
C LEU A 217 1.69 12.92 -1.97
N SER A 218 1.51 14.22 -1.71
CA SER A 218 2.38 15.30 -2.21
C SER A 218 3.82 15.20 -1.72
N GLY A 219 4.03 14.63 -0.52
CA GLY A 219 5.36 14.35 0.05
C GLY A 219 5.95 12.98 -0.33
N VAL A 220 5.21 12.14 -1.06
CA VAL A 220 5.61 10.76 -1.38
C VAL A 220 6.37 10.72 -2.71
N PRO A 221 7.56 10.07 -2.78
CA PRO A 221 8.27 9.90 -4.04
C PRO A 221 7.43 9.16 -5.09
N ASN A 222 7.52 9.57 -6.37
CA ASN A 222 6.73 8.96 -7.45
C ASN A 222 6.88 7.43 -7.53
N GLU A 223 8.11 6.91 -7.31
CA GLU A 223 8.40 5.47 -7.32
C GLU A 223 7.64 4.68 -6.24
N VAL A 224 7.25 5.35 -5.15
CA VAL A 224 6.49 4.76 -4.03
C VAL A 224 5.01 5.10 -4.11
N ALA A 225 4.64 6.25 -4.66
CA ALA A 225 3.25 6.68 -4.80
C ALA A 225 2.39 5.62 -5.54
N GLY A 226 2.97 4.94 -6.53
CA GLY A 226 2.31 3.82 -7.21
C GLY A 226 2.04 2.64 -6.30
N VAL A 227 3.06 2.18 -5.57
CA VAL A 227 2.94 1.07 -4.62
C VAL A 227 1.96 1.41 -3.49
N ALA A 228 2.03 2.63 -2.95
CA ALA A 228 1.12 3.09 -1.89
C ALA A 228 -0.34 3.12 -2.38
N SER A 229 -0.58 3.68 -3.57
CA SER A 229 -1.91 3.72 -4.18
C SER A 229 -2.46 2.33 -4.47
N ALA A 230 -1.62 1.41 -4.96
CA ALA A 230 -1.96 0.01 -5.18
C ALA A 230 -2.39 -0.68 -3.88
N ALA A 231 -1.57 -0.55 -2.83
CA ALA A 231 -1.80 -1.16 -1.54
C ALA A 231 -3.09 -0.62 -0.90
N ILE A 232 -3.31 0.69 -0.89
CA ILE A 232 -4.55 1.29 -0.37
C ILE A 232 -5.78 0.76 -1.13
N ALA A 233 -5.73 0.79 -2.47
CA ALA A 233 -6.82 0.28 -3.31
C ALA A 233 -7.10 -1.21 -3.02
N ARG A 234 -6.05 -2.04 -2.93
CA ARG A 234 -6.14 -3.47 -2.66
C ARG A 234 -6.69 -3.75 -1.26
N ILE A 235 -6.18 -3.09 -0.23
CA ILE A 235 -6.64 -3.24 1.17
C ILE A 235 -8.13 -2.89 1.26
N VAL A 236 -8.52 -1.72 0.75
CA VAL A 236 -9.92 -1.27 0.74
C VAL A 236 -10.81 -2.29 0.03
N PHE A 237 -10.39 -2.77 -1.15
CA PHE A 237 -11.16 -3.78 -1.88
C PHE A 237 -11.27 -5.09 -1.11
N GLN A 238 -10.17 -5.60 -0.55
CA GLN A 238 -10.15 -6.86 0.20
C GLN A 238 -11.09 -6.80 1.41
N LEU A 239 -11.07 -5.71 2.19
CA LEU A 239 -11.98 -5.54 3.33
C LEU A 239 -13.45 -5.59 2.91
N LYS A 240 -13.78 -4.94 1.79
CA LYS A 240 -15.15 -4.92 1.24
C LYS A 240 -15.59 -6.27 0.69
N VAL A 241 -14.67 -7.13 0.25
CA VAL A 241 -14.96 -8.52 -0.14
C VAL A 241 -15.44 -9.35 1.06
N TRP A 242 -14.83 -9.16 2.23
CA TRP A 242 -15.16 -9.90 3.46
C TRP A 242 -16.41 -9.39 4.19
N GLN A 243 -16.89 -8.19 3.86
CA GLN A 243 -18.14 -7.67 4.42
C GLN A 243 -19.37 -8.46 3.94
N THR A 244 -20.38 -8.53 4.79
CA THR A 244 -21.73 -8.98 4.44
C THR A 244 -22.40 -7.98 3.48
N GLU A 245 -23.49 -8.40 2.83
CA GLU A 245 -24.23 -7.50 1.94
C GLU A 245 -24.79 -6.27 2.67
N ALA A 246 -25.32 -6.45 3.88
CA ALA A 246 -25.84 -5.36 4.70
C ALA A 246 -24.75 -4.33 5.06
N GLU A 247 -23.57 -4.80 5.51
CA GLU A 247 -22.43 -3.93 5.79
C GLU A 247 -21.96 -3.18 4.54
N ARG A 248 -21.98 -3.86 3.37
CA ARG A 248 -21.61 -3.21 2.11
C ARG A 248 -22.56 -2.10 1.71
N GLN A 249 -23.86 -2.29 1.87
CA GLN A 249 -24.89 -1.32 1.51
C GLN A 249 -24.85 -0.08 2.42
N ASN A 250 -24.51 -0.24 3.70
CA ASN A 250 -24.49 0.85 4.67
C ASN A 250 -23.23 1.73 4.57
N SER A 251 -22.15 1.23 3.97
CA SER A 251 -20.87 1.93 3.88
C SER A 251 -20.22 1.77 2.49
N PRO A 252 -20.86 2.24 1.40
CA PRO A 252 -20.28 2.17 0.07
C PRO A 252 -19.00 3.00 0.01
N VAL A 253 -17.98 2.52 -0.70
CA VAL A 253 -16.70 3.21 -0.85
C VAL A 253 -16.61 3.84 -2.22
N LEU A 254 -16.14 5.08 -2.31
CA LEU A 254 -15.68 5.71 -3.55
C LEU A 254 -14.18 5.98 -3.44
N LEU A 255 -13.38 5.26 -4.23
CA LEU A 255 -11.96 5.55 -4.39
C LEU A 255 -11.79 6.58 -5.52
N VAL A 256 -11.22 7.74 -5.18
CA VAL A 256 -10.93 8.83 -6.09
C VAL A 256 -9.42 8.85 -6.36
N CYS A 257 -9.03 8.64 -7.61
CA CYS A 257 -7.65 8.62 -8.04
C CYS A 257 -7.33 9.89 -8.83
N GLU A 258 -6.73 10.89 -8.17
CA GLU A 258 -6.27 12.11 -8.81
C GLU A 258 -4.93 11.95 -9.51
N GLU A 259 -4.74 12.69 -10.61
CA GLU A 259 -3.66 12.47 -11.57
C GLU A 259 -3.36 10.98 -11.85
N ALA A 260 -4.40 10.18 -12.13
CA ALA A 260 -4.28 8.73 -12.25
C ALA A 260 -3.18 8.26 -13.22
N HIS A 261 -2.84 9.07 -14.23
CA HIS A 261 -1.72 8.80 -15.14
C HIS A 261 -0.34 8.68 -14.45
N ARG A 262 -0.14 9.26 -13.26
CA ARG A 262 1.15 9.21 -12.52
C ARG A 262 1.43 7.87 -11.86
N TYR A 263 0.40 7.10 -11.57
CA TYR A 263 0.54 5.81 -10.89
C TYR A 263 -0.26 4.67 -11.54
N VAL A 264 -1.15 4.97 -12.49
CA VAL A 264 -1.94 3.99 -13.25
C VAL A 264 -1.87 4.27 -14.77
N PRO A 265 -0.68 4.36 -15.38
CA PRO A 265 -0.58 4.60 -16.82
C PRO A 265 -1.14 3.43 -17.64
N ASN A 266 -1.53 3.68 -18.89
CA ASN A 266 -2.14 2.76 -19.84
C ASN A 266 -1.09 1.91 -20.57
N ARG A 267 0.17 2.40 -20.63
CA ARG A 267 1.31 1.70 -21.24
C ARG A 267 2.50 1.62 -20.30
N GLY A 268 3.09 0.43 -20.23
CA GLY A 268 4.49 0.28 -20.66
C GLY A 268 5.61 0.47 -19.66
N GLU A 269 5.36 0.63 -18.37
CA GLU A 269 6.45 0.52 -17.40
C GLU A 269 6.05 -0.45 -16.29
N ALA A 270 6.88 -1.48 -16.16
CA ALA A 270 6.68 -2.55 -15.23
C ALA A 270 6.60 -2.03 -13.77
N GLN A 271 7.10 -0.82 -13.47
CA GLN A 271 6.99 -0.19 -12.15
C GLN A 271 5.55 0.15 -11.70
N TYR A 272 4.58 0.22 -12.61
CA TYR A 272 3.18 0.55 -12.29
C TYR A 272 2.23 -0.66 -12.35
N GLU A 273 2.76 -1.87 -12.54
CA GLU A 273 1.97 -3.09 -12.75
C GLU A 273 1.02 -3.38 -11.58
N ALA A 274 1.52 -3.30 -10.33
CA ALA A 274 0.73 -3.52 -9.13
C ALA A 274 -0.45 -2.53 -9.03
N ALA A 275 -0.19 -1.24 -9.26
CA ALA A 275 -1.22 -0.21 -9.23
C ALA A 275 -2.25 -0.39 -10.35
N GLN A 276 -1.82 -0.73 -11.56
CA GLN A 276 -2.72 -1.08 -12.67
C GLN A 276 -3.58 -2.30 -12.32
N SER A 277 -2.98 -3.34 -11.76
CA SER A 277 -3.67 -4.57 -11.36
C SER A 277 -4.76 -4.29 -10.34
N ALA A 278 -4.42 -3.59 -9.24
CA ALA A 278 -5.35 -3.23 -8.18
C ALA A 278 -6.51 -2.36 -8.69
N ILE A 279 -6.20 -1.28 -9.43
CA ILE A 279 -7.21 -0.35 -9.94
C ILE A 279 -8.09 -1.00 -11.01
N ARG A 280 -7.53 -1.82 -11.91
CA ARG A 280 -8.31 -2.59 -12.91
C ARG A 280 -9.24 -3.59 -12.24
N ARG A 281 -8.82 -4.21 -11.13
CA ARG A 281 -9.67 -5.11 -10.35
C ARG A 281 -10.88 -4.38 -9.78
N ILE A 282 -10.68 -3.20 -9.15
CA ILE A 282 -11.80 -2.38 -8.67
C ILE A 282 -12.70 -1.97 -9.84
N ALA A 283 -12.14 -1.56 -10.98
CA ALA A 283 -12.95 -1.19 -12.15
C ALA A 283 -13.83 -2.35 -12.67
N LYS A 284 -13.33 -3.59 -12.63
CA LYS A 284 -14.06 -4.79 -13.10
C LYS A 284 -15.04 -5.35 -12.08
N GLU A 285 -14.67 -5.37 -10.80
CA GLU A 285 -15.37 -6.13 -9.76
C GLU A 285 -15.94 -5.26 -8.64
N GLY A 286 -15.45 -4.02 -8.47
CA GLY A 286 -15.78 -3.13 -7.36
C GLY A 286 -17.28 -2.92 -7.17
N ARG A 287 -18.05 -2.84 -8.25
CA ARG A 287 -19.52 -2.74 -8.21
C ARG A 287 -20.16 -3.86 -7.36
N LYS A 288 -19.66 -5.09 -7.43
CA LYS A 288 -20.20 -6.24 -6.68
C LYS A 288 -19.99 -6.09 -5.17
N TYR A 289 -18.95 -5.35 -4.78
CA TYR A 289 -18.50 -5.21 -3.40
C TYR A 289 -18.77 -3.80 -2.82
N GLY A 290 -19.52 -2.96 -3.52
CA GLY A 290 -19.81 -1.59 -3.08
C GLY A 290 -18.58 -0.69 -3.09
N VAL A 291 -17.64 -0.92 -4.01
CA VAL A 291 -16.45 -0.09 -4.24
C VAL A 291 -16.55 0.56 -5.60
N GLY A 292 -16.85 1.85 -5.62
CA GLY A 292 -16.81 2.72 -6.79
C GLY A 292 -15.39 3.24 -7.04
N LEU A 293 -15.12 3.53 -8.31
CA LEU A 293 -13.86 4.13 -8.75
C LEU A 293 -14.15 5.41 -9.56
N LEU A 294 -13.47 6.49 -9.21
CA LEU A 294 -13.47 7.76 -9.93
C LEU A 294 -12.03 8.11 -10.32
N LEU A 295 -11.74 8.02 -11.62
CA LEU A 295 -10.42 8.37 -12.16
C LEU A 295 -10.41 9.81 -12.64
N VAL A 296 -9.36 10.55 -12.31
CA VAL A 296 -9.16 11.93 -12.77
C VAL A 296 -7.82 12.03 -13.47
N SER A 297 -7.81 12.55 -14.70
CA SER A 297 -6.57 12.68 -15.47
C SER A 297 -6.62 13.82 -16.48
N GLN A 298 -5.47 14.46 -16.70
CA GLN A 298 -5.23 15.38 -17.82
C GLN A 298 -4.67 14.73 -19.07
N ARG A 299 -4.24 13.47 -18.98
CA ARG A 299 -3.63 12.72 -20.06
C ARG A 299 -4.47 11.49 -20.35
N PRO A 300 -5.61 11.62 -21.04
CA PRO A 300 -6.54 10.50 -21.26
C PRO A 300 -5.99 9.39 -22.18
N SER A 301 -4.92 9.68 -22.92
CA SER A 301 -4.20 8.68 -23.73
C SER A 301 -3.22 7.84 -22.91
N GLU A 302 -2.75 8.40 -21.79
CA GLU A 302 -1.91 7.73 -20.79
C GLU A 302 -2.80 7.13 -19.70
#